data_AF-A0A286REF3-F1
#
_entry.id   AF-A0A286REF3-F1
#
_cell.length_a   1.000
_cell.length_b   1.000
_cell.length_c   1.000
_cell.angle_alpha   90.00
_cell.angle_beta   90.00
_cell.angle_gamma   90.00
#
_symmetry.space_group_name_H-M   'P 1'
#
loop_
_entity.id
_entity.type
_entity.pdbx_description
1 polymer ?
#
loop_
_entity_poly.entity_id
_entity_poly.type
_entity_poly.pdbx_seq_one_letter_code
_entity_poly.pdbx_strand_id
1 'polypeptide(L)'
;MIWQKLHREGGFLIPDSMADVRDFCEMNGIKVGPETPLEKVRDIVKSGFDADIAIWGSVERVPGHSTDVYDLVIKCVDFSTPTPIVIYEKSARTNSVSEIPHLYVQQLLDALYGRQPGSPPPPDPIAEENWKKNPNLIVGGDFERAVNGVPVGWEDRAGQDREPLGRLVAWVPEPGNPRNHVIRFSFDRSVGDTTGVMYYSLPFQVQEGATYRFQCRWRSNGPAVKVFIKCYAEMPSEYRTESPGTGSRNRAAGPGASSATSRANSRTETRTTYPDWSQMRECYRSQQNLKGPLNTWNIHTEDFTPRHTQYTPTWGRVMLYAYLGEGTVEFDDIVIKQIIPPSPGESKKDPRRSLASGVTLKEMEERERASRGDAGQEQAPPGPQRSGKGTR
;
A
#
# COMPACT_ATOMS: atom_id res chain seq x y z
N MET A 1 -16.47 -0.46 -8.01
CA MET A 1 -15.91 0.90 -7.90
C MET A 1 -16.64 1.71 -6.83
N ILE A 2 -17.95 1.93 -6.96
CA ILE A 2 -18.79 2.62 -5.94
C ILE A 2 -18.66 1.96 -4.56
N TRP A 3 -18.81 0.64 -4.48
CA TRP A 3 -18.66 -0.13 -3.25
C TRP A 3 -17.38 0.18 -2.47
N GLN A 4 -16.23 0.19 -3.16
CA GLN A 4 -14.94 0.46 -2.52
C GLN A 4 -14.81 1.91 -2.05
N LYS A 5 -15.55 2.85 -2.66
CA LYS A 5 -15.58 4.24 -2.21
C LYS A 5 -16.50 4.38 -1.00
N LEU A 6 -17.69 3.78 -1.01
CA LEU A 6 -18.58 3.73 0.16
C LEU A 6 -17.89 3.10 1.37
N HIS A 7 -17.20 1.98 1.19
CA HIS A 7 -16.43 1.35 2.25
C HIS A 7 -15.30 2.25 2.79
N ARG A 8 -14.67 3.07 1.94
CA ARG A 8 -13.62 3.99 2.36
C ARG A 8 -14.16 5.20 3.11
N GLU A 9 -15.30 5.73 2.67
CA GLU A 9 -15.91 6.92 3.29
C GLU A 9 -16.71 6.57 4.56
N GLY A 10 -17.15 5.33 4.72
CA GLY A 10 -17.85 4.86 5.91
C GLY A 10 -19.25 5.48 6.06
N GLY A 11 -19.82 5.42 7.26
CA GLY A 11 -21.14 6.00 7.56
C GLY A 11 -22.35 5.21 7.08
N PHE A 12 -22.14 4.11 6.34
CA PHE A 12 -23.20 3.20 5.92
C PHE A 12 -22.88 1.77 6.34
N LEU A 13 -23.90 1.03 6.74
CA LEU A 13 -23.84 -0.43 6.79
C LEU A 13 -23.99 -0.93 5.36
N ILE A 14 -22.90 -1.45 4.81
CA ILE A 14 -22.87 -2.08 3.49
C ILE A 14 -22.67 -3.59 3.69
N PRO A 15 -23.15 -4.45 2.78
CA PRO A 15 -22.86 -5.88 2.89
C PRO A 15 -21.35 -6.14 2.84
N ASP A 16 -20.91 -7.34 3.21
CA ASP A 16 -19.48 -7.65 3.35
C ASP A 16 -18.77 -7.70 1.99
N SER A 17 -19.44 -8.21 0.96
CA SER A 17 -18.90 -8.23 -0.40
C SER A 17 -19.93 -7.93 -1.50
N MET A 18 -19.43 -7.42 -2.61
CA MET A 18 -20.21 -7.30 -3.85
C MET A 18 -20.60 -8.67 -4.44
N ALA A 19 -19.92 -9.75 -4.04
CA ALA A 19 -20.26 -11.10 -4.49
C ALA A 19 -21.57 -11.54 -3.84
N ASP A 20 -21.75 -11.29 -2.55
CA ASP A 20 -22.99 -11.63 -1.83
C ASP A 20 -24.21 -10.95 -2.45
N VAL A 21 -24.08 -9.67 -2.83
CA VAL A 21 -25.14 -8.93 -3.53
C VAL A 21 -25.43 -9.53 -4.90
N ARG A 22 -24.41 -9.97 -5.63
CA ARG A 22 -24.57 -10.57 -6.95
C ARG A 22 -25.27 -11.92 -6.85
N ASP A 23 -24.78 -12.79 -5.96
CA ASP A 23 -25.30 -14.15 -5.78
C ASP A 23 -26.74 -14.09 -5.31
N PHE A 24 -27.06 -13.19 -4.37
CA PHE A 24 -28.45 -12.94 -3.94
C PHE A 24 -29.34 -12.50 -5.11
N CYS A 25 -28.88 -11.55 -5.92
CA CYS A 25 -29.65 -11.10 -7.08
C CYS A 25 -29.85 -12.22 -8.12
N GLU A 26 -28.83 -13.02 -8.40
CA GLU A 26 -28.92 -14.15 -9.33
C GLU A 26 -29.88 -15.22 -8.83
N MET A 27 -29.78 -15.62 -7.55
CA MET A 27 -30.66 -16.62 -6.93
C MET A 27 -32.13 -16.20 -6.93
N ASN A 28 -32.41 -14.90 -6.81
CA ASN A 28 -33.77 -14.36 -6.76
C ASN A 28 -34.25 -13.79 -8.11
N GLY A 29 -33.47 -13.95 -9.19
CA GLY A 29 -33.82 -13.44 -10.52
C GLY A 29 -33.97 -11.92 -10.57
N ILE A 30 -33.29 -11.19 -9.67
CA ILE A 30 -33.38 -9.75 -9.54
C ILE A 30 -32.58 -9.10 -10.67
N LYS A 31 -33.29 -8.35 -11.52
CA LYS A 31 -32.71 -7.53 -12.57
C LYS A 31 -33.15 -6.08 -12.39
N VAL A 32 -32.19 -5.22 -12.11
CA VAL A 32 -32.38 -3.77 -11.96
C VAL A 32 -31.58 -3.08 -13.05
N GLY A 33 -32.26 -2.36 -13.93
CA GLY A 33 -31.67 -1.42 -14.88
C GLY A 33 -32.06 0.03 -14.59
N PRO A 34 -31.56 0.99 -15.39
CA PRO A 34 -31.86 2.42 -15.26
C PRO A 34 -33.36 2.74 -15.23
N GLU A 35 -34.15 2.03 -16.02
CA GLU A 35 -35.60 2.25 -16.19
C GLU A 35 -36.45 1.45 -15.18
N THR A 36 -35.84 0.80 -14.19
CA THR A 36 -36.59 0.03 -13.19
C THR A 36 -37.47 0.99 -12.37
N PRO A 37 -38.80 0.77 -12.28
CA PRO A 37 -39.68 1.62 -11.49
C PRO A 37 -39.28 1.63 -10.01
N LEU A 38 -39.39 2.80 -9.37
CA LEU A 38 -38.96 2.98 -7.97
C LEU A 38 -39.68 2.03 -7.00
N GLU A 39 -40.95 1.71 -7.24
CA GLU A 39 -41.67 0.75 -6.39
C GLU A 39 -41.05 -0.66 -6.44
N LYS A 40 -40.63 -1.11 -7.62
CA LYS A 40 -39.94 -2.40 -7.75
C LYS A 40 -38.57 -2.37 -7.06
N VAL A 41 -37.84 -1.25 -7.16
CA VAL A 41 -36.56 -1.08 -6.47
C VAL A 41 -36.75 -1.06 -4.96
N ARG A 42 -37.78 -0.35 -4.46
CA ARG A 42 -38.17 -0.35 -3.04
C ARG A 42 -38.42 -1.78 -2.55
N ASP A 43 -39.21 -2.56 -3.27
CA ASP A 43 -39.53 -3.93 -2.86
C ASP A 43 -38.27 -4.79 -2.72
N ILE A 44 -37.34 -4.68 -3.67
CA ILE A 44 -36.03 -5.35 -3.61
C ILE A 44 -35.22 -4.89 -2.39
N VAL A 45 -35.16 -3.59 -2.15
CA VAL A 45 -34.33 -2.97 -1.11
C VAL A 45 -34.85 -3.29 0.28
N LYS A 46 -36.16 -3.09 0.52
CA LYS A 46 -36.79 -3.33 1.82
C LYS A 46 -36.98 -4.82 2.09
N SER A 47 -37.45 -5.59 1.11
CA SER A 47 -37.80 -7.01 1.34
C SER A 47 -36.63 -7.95 1.13
N GLY A 48 -35.71 -7.62 0.22
CA GLY A 48 -34.56 -8.48 -0.11
C GLY A 48 -33.34 -8.21 0.77
N PHE A 49 -33.02 -6.94 1.00
CA PHE A 49 -31.79 -6.54 1.68
C PHE A 49 -31.99 -5.90 3.06
N ASP A 50 -33.24 -5.65 3.48
CA ASP A 50 -33.58 -4.86 4.67
C ASP A 50 -32.76 -3.56 4.77
N ALA A 51 -32.61 -2.88 3.63
CA ALA A 51 -31.80 -1.68 3.50
C ALA A 51 -32.69 -0.42 3.38
N ASP A 52 -32.08 0.75 3.50
CA ASP A 52 -32.78 2.03 3.30
C ASP A 52 -32.38 2.74 2.02
N ILE A 53 -31.13 2.57 1.57
CA ILE A 53 -30.59 3.30 0.41
C ILE A 53 -30.23 2.31 -0.69
N ALA A 54 -30.58 2.66 -1.92
CA ALA A 54 -30.18 1.90 -3.10
C ALA A 54 -29.34 2.76 -4.04
N ILE A 55 -28.26 2.17 -4.56
CA ILE A 55 -27.46 2.75 -5.63
C ILE A 55 -27.43 1.76 -6.79
N TRP A 56 -27.92 2.17 -7.96
CA TRP A 56 -27.98 1.31 -9.15
C TRP A 56 -27.83 2.12 -10.43
N GLY A 57 -27.70 1.43 -11.56
CA GLY A 57 -27.49 2.10 -12.85
C GLY A 57 -26.92 1.18 -13.92
N SER A 58 -26.34 1.79 -14.95
CA SER A 58 -25.64 1.09 -16.03
C SER A 58 -24.40 1.86 -16.47
N VAL A 59 -23.43 1.11 -17.02
CA VAL A 59 -22.28 1.65 -17.75
C VAL A 59 -22.12 0.79 -18.98
N GLU A 60 -22.44 1.34 -20.14
CA GLU A 60 -22.49 0.61 -21.40
C GLU A 60 -21.59 1.28 -22.43
N ARG A 61 -20.86 0.48 -23.22
CA ARG A 61 -20.09 1.03 -24.34
C ARG A 61 -21.04 1.51 -25.43
N VAL A 62 -20.79 2.70 -25.96
CA VAL A 62 -21.62 3.26 -27.03
C VAL A 62 -21.39 2.46 -28.31
N PRO A 63 -22.44 1.91 -28.94
CA PRO A 63 -22.31 1.19 -30.21
C PRO A 63 -21.71 2.06 -31.31
N GLY A 64 -20.83 1.48 -32.14
CA GLY A 64 -20.28 2.15 -33.32
C GLY A 64 -19.10 3.10 -33.08
N HIS A 65 -18.64 3.25 -31.84
CA HIS A 65 -17.41 3.99 -31.53
C HIS A 65 -16.20 3.03 -31.48
N SER A 66 -15.11 3.40 -32.16
CA SER A 66 -13.85 2.65 -32.13
C SER A 66 -13.04 2.93 -30.85
N THR A 67 -13.37 3.99 -30.13
CA THR A 67 -12.77 4.38 -28.86
C THR A 67 -13.67 4.00 -27.68
N ASP A 68 -13.08 3.99 -26.49
CA ASP A 68 -13.73 3.71 -25.21
C ASP A 68 -14.69 4.87 -24.81
N VAL A 69 -15.84 4.94 -25.48
CA VAL A 69 -16.95 5.84 -25.16
C VAL A 69 -18.03 5.06 -24.43
N TYR A 70 -18.53 5.62 -23.33
CA TYR A 70 -19.52 4.99 -22.45
C TYR A 70 -20.72 5.89 -22.22
N ASP A 71 -21.91 5.30 -22.25
CA ASP A 71 -23.13 5.85 -21.66
C ASP A 71 -23.24 5.33 -20.23
N LEU A 72 -23.41 6.25 -19.28
CA LEU A 72 -23.60 5.93 -17.87
C LEU A 72 -24.95 6.46 -17.39
N VAL A 73 -25.61 5.66 -16.55
CA VAL A 73 -26.72 6.09 -15.70
C VAL A 73 -26.39 5.67 -14.28
N ILE A 74 -26.49 6.59 -13.32
CA ILE A 74 -26.30 6.29 -11.90
C ILE A 74 -27.44 6.93 -11.12
N LYS A 75 -28.11 6.14 -10.27
CA LYS A 75 -29.19 6.57 -9.39
C LYS A 75 -28.84 6.23 -7.93
N CYS A 76 -29.16 7.13 -7.03
CA CYS A 76 -29.11 6.95 -5.59
C CYS A 76 -30.43 7.45 -4.99
N VAL A 77 -31.15 6.55 -4.33
CA VAL A 77 -32.48 6.84 -3.78
C VAL A 77 -32.57 6.29 -2.36
N ASP A 78 -33.15 7.10 -1.48
CA ASP A 78 -33.47 6.76 -0.10
C ASP A 78 -34.94 6.33 -0.01
N PHE A 79 -35.13 5.11 0.51
CA PHE A 79 -36.38 4.41 0.73
C PHE A 79 -36.72 4.26 2.22
N SER A 80 -36.03 4.98 3.11
CA SER A 80 -36.33 5.02 4.55
C SER A 80 -37.73 5.55 4.87
N THR A 81 -38.34 6.29 3.93
CA THR A 81 -39.71 6.83 4.08
C THR A 81 -40.68 6.28 3.02
N PRO A 82 -42.01 6.39 3.26
CA PRO A 82 -43.02 5.94 2.31
C PRO A 82 -43.01 6.64 0.95
N THR A 83 -42.32 7.78 0.82
CA THR A 83 -42.11 8.46 -0.46
C THR A 83 -40.63 8.40 -0.80
N PRO A 84 -40.20 7.75 -1.90
CA PRO A 84 -38.77 7.66 -2.20
C PRO A 84 -38.16 9.05 -2.41
N ILE A 85 -37.00 9.29 -1.82
CA ILE A 85 -36.26 10.54 -1.97
C ILE A 85 -35.10 10.29 -2.95
N VAL A 86 -35.16 10.90 -4.13
CA VAL A 86 -34.07 10.82 -5.11
C VAL A 86 -32.94 11.74 -4.66
N ILE A 87 -31.86 11.14 -4.16
CA ILE A 87 -30.66 11.86 -3.70
C ILE A 87 -29.82 12.30 -4.91
N TYR A 88 -29.64 11.39 -5.87
CA TYR A 88 -28.82 11.64 -7.04
C TYR A 88 -29.34 10.85 -8.24
N GLU A 89 -29.46 11.50 -9.39
CA GLU A 89 -29.73 10.86 -10.66
C GLU A 89 -28.92 11.55 -11.75
N LYS A 90 -28.11 10.77 -12.47
CA LYS A 90 -27.29 11.29 -13.56
C LYS A 90 -27.24 10.32 -14.72
N SER A 91 -27.53 10.85 -15.90
CA SER A 91 -27.20 10.24 -17.18
C SER A 91 -26.12 11.08 -17.86
N ALA A 92 -25.07 10.44 -18.36
CA ALA A 92 -23.97 11.11 -19.05
C ALA A 92 -23.28 10.21 -20.07
N ARG A 93 -22.61 10.84 -21.04
CA ARG A 93 -21.71 10.17 -21.98
C ARG A 93 -20.29 10.64 -21.70
N THR A 94 -19.34 9.72 -21.60
CA THR A 94 -17.92 10.02 -21.39
C THR A 94 -17.04 9.22 -22.34
N ASN A 95 -15.94 9.82 -22.79
CA ASN A 95 -14.85 9.15 -23.51
C ASN A 95 -13.65 8.86 -22.59
N SER A 96 -13.82 9.00 -21.28
CA SER A 96 -12.77 8.87 -20.27
C SER A 96 -13.26 7.98 -19.13
N VAL A 97 -12.73 6.75 -19.07
CA VAL A 97 -13.06 5.77 -18.02
C VAL A 97 -12.77 6.32 -16.62
N SER A 98 -11.76 7.18 -16.48
CA SER A 98 -11.42 7.81 -15.20
C SER A 98 -12.48 8.79 -14.69
N GLU A 99 -13.31 9.37 -15.55
CA GLU A 99 -14.39 10.26 -15.10
C GLU A 99 -15.47 9.51 -14.32
N ILE A 100 -15.68 8.22 -14.59
CA ILE A 100 -16.66 7.39 -13.89
C ILE A 100 -16.38 7.40 -12.36
N PRO A 101 -15.21 6.95 -11.86
CA PRO A 101 -14.91 7.00 -10.42
C PRO A 101 -14.74 8.40 -9.87
N HIS A 102 -14.05 9.27 -10.62
CA HIS A 102 -13.49 10.50 -10.06
C HIS A 102 -14.41 11.71 -10.22
N LEU A 103 -15.33 11.68 -11.18
CA LEU A 103 -16.32 12.74 -11.39
C LEU A 103 -17.72 12.27 -10.98
N TYR A 104 -18.29 11.29 -11.70
CA TYR A 104 -19.71 10.96 -11.55
C TYR A 104 -20.00 10.23 -10.24
N VAL A 105 -19.19 9.24 -9.86
CA VAL A 105 -19.33 8.59 -8.55
C VAL A 105 -18.99 9.56 -7.42
N GLN A 106 -18.05 10.49 -7.61
CA GLN A 106 -17.77 11.49 -6.58
C GLN A 106 -18.97 12.42 -6.36
N GLN A 107 -19.60 12.91 -7.42
CA GLN A 107 -20.81 13.74 -7.34
C GLN A 107 -21.97 13.00 -6.64
N LEU A 108 -22.14 11.70 -6.91
CA LEU A 108 -23.11 10.87 -6.20
C LEU A 108 -22.82 10.83 -4.71
N LEU A 109 -21.57 10.61 -4.33
CA LEU A 109 -21.18 10.54 -2.91
C LEU A 109 -21.34 11.91 -2.26
N ASP A 110 -20.95 12.98 -2.92
CA ASP A 110 -21.15 14.34 -2.42
C ASP A 110 -22.64 14.60 -2.16
N ALA A 111 -23.54 14.22 -3.08
CA ALA A 111 -24.98 14.33 -2.87
C ALA A 111 -25.47 13.44 -1.71
N LEU A 112 -25.00 12.19 -1.64
CA LEU A 112 -25.35 11.22 -0.60
C LEU A 112 -24.95 11.68 0.81
N TYR A 113 -23.81 12.36 0.94
CA TYR A 113 -23.33 12.90 2.22
C TYR A 113 -23.71 14.38 2.43
N GLY A 114 -24.51 14.98 1.53
CA GLY A 114 -24.90 16.39 1.62
C GLY A 114 -23.74 17.39 1.50
N ARG A 115 -22.66 17.04 0.80
CA ARG A 115 -21.47 17.86 0.59
C ARG A 115 -21.66 18.79 -0.61
N GLN A 116 -21.00 19.96 -0.55
CA GLN A 116 -20.83 20.76 -1.76
C GLN A 116 -19.88 20.06 -2.74
N PRO A 117 -20.21 20.01 -4.05
CA PRO A 117 -19.36 19.36 -5.04
C PRO A 117 -17.92 19.87 -5.00
N GLY A 118 -16.97 18.95 -4.85
CA GLY A 118 -15.54 19.26 -4.82
C GLY A 118 -15.01 19.76 -3.48
N SER A 119 -15.86 19.91 -2.46
CA SER A 119 -15.38 20.13 -1.09
C SER A 119 -14.67 18.87 -0.57
N PRO A 120 -13.56 19.02 0.17
CA PRO A 120 -12.92 17.87 0.80
C PRO A 120 -13.90 17.21 1.78
N PRO A 121 -13.85 15.87 1.94
CA PRO A 121 -14.62 15.20 2.95
C PRO A 121 -14.27 15.76 4.33
N PRO A 122 -15.23 15.81 5.28
CA PRO A 122 -14.91 16.20 6.64
C PRO A 122 -13.85 15.26 7.22
N PRO A 123 -12.92 15.76 8.06
CA PRO A 123 -11.95 14.89 8.72
C PRO A 123 -12.65 13.83 9.57
N ASP A 124 -12.16 12.59 9.51
CA ASP A 124 -12.66 11.50 10.34
C ASP A 124 -12.34 11.81 11.82
N PRO A 125 -13.35 11.94 12.71
CA PRO A 125 -13.14 12.26 14.12
C PRO A 125 -12.20 11.28 14.83
N ILE A 126 -12.28 9.99 14.49
CA ILE A 126 -11.43 8.94 15.07
C ILE A 126 -9.99 9.13 14.60
N ALA A 127 -9.80 9.42 13.30
CA ALA A 127 -8.48 9.72 12.76
C ALA A 127 -7.84 10.94 13.44
N GLU A 128 -8.61 12.02 13.63
CA GLU A 128 -8.13 13.25 14.27
C GLU A 128 -7.84 13.07 15.76
N GLU A 129 -8.65 12.27 16.47
CA GLU A 129 -8.39 11.91 17.86
C GLU A 129 -7.11 11.08 17.98
N ASN A 130 -6.95 10.07 17.14
CA ASN A 130 -5.77 9.22 17.10
C ASN A 130 -4.52 10.00 16.68
N TRP A 131 -4.62 10.96 15.76
CA TRP A 131 -3.50 11.83 15.39
C TRP A 131 -2.96 12.61 16.61
N LYS A 132 -3.83 13.06 17.50
CA LYS A 132 -3.45 13.75 18.74
C LYS A 132 -2.85 12.80 19.77
N LYS A 133 -3.48 11.63 19.96
CA LYS A 133 -3.16 10.71 21.07
C LYS A 133 -2.05 9.70 20.78
N ASN A 134 -1.99 9.18 19.56
CA ASN A 134 -1.07 8.10 19.23
C ASN A 134 0.38 8.58 19.18
N PRO A 135 1.34 7.71 19.55
CA PRO A 135 2.76 8.05 19.51
C PRO A 135 3.26 8.20 18.07
N ASN A 136 4.30 9.02 17.89
CA ASN A 136 5.06 9.04 16.65
C ASN A 136 5.83 7.72 16.51
N LEU A 137 5.69 7.06 15.36
CA LEU A 137 6.40 5.83 15.03
C LEU A 137 7.85 6.09 14.61
N ILE A 138 8.17 7.33 14.23
CA ILE A 138 9.54 7.75 13.89
C ILE A 138 10.25 8.19 15.16
N VAL A 139 11.22 7.38 15.59
CA VAL A 139 12.11 7.73 16.69
C VAL A 139 13.03 8.87 16.22
N GLY A 140 13.10 9.96 17.00
CA GLY A 140 13.96 11.11 16.70
C GLY A 140 13.63 11.84 15.41
N GLY A 141 12.35 11.87 15.03
CA GLY A 141 11.88 12.63 13.86
C GLY A 141 11.94 14.15 14.04
N ASP A 142 12.05 14.63 15.27
CA ASP A 142 12.33 16.03 15.65
C ASP A 142 13.82 16.39 15.55
N PHE A 143 14.68 15.40 15.30
CA PHE A 143 16.13 15.57 15.18
C PHE A 143 16.84 16.21 16.37
N GLU A 144 16.22 16.38 17.54
CA GLU A 144 16.86 17.07 18.67
C GLU A 144 17.95 16.26 19.38
N ARG A 145 18.10 14.99 19.02
CA ARG A 145 19.10 14.10 19.62
C ARG A 145 19.88 13.37 18.54
N ALA A 146 21.20 13.36 18.70
CA ALA A 146 22.12 12.61 17.86
C ALA A 146 23.21 11.94 18.69
N VAL A 147 23.76 10.85 18.16
CA VAL A 147 24.96 10.19 18.68
C VAL A 147 26.02 10.28 17.59
N ASN A 148 27.15 10.94 17.88
CA ASN A 148 28.25 11.14 16.92
C ASN A 148 27.81 11.77 15.59
N GLY A 149 26.89 12.75 15.64
CA GLY A 149 26.36 13.42 14.45
C GLY A 149 25.31 12.61 13.67
N VAL A 150 24.92 11.43 14.17
CA VAL A 150 23.84 10.61 13.61
C VAL A 150 22.57 10.79 14.44
N PRO A 151 21.48 11.34 13.87
CA PRO A 151 20.21 11.47 14.56
C PRO A 151 19.70 10.13 15.07
N VAL A 152 19.18 10.11 16.30
CA VAL A 152 18.62 8.88 16.89
C VAL A 152 17.44 8.42 16.03
N GLY A 153 17.43 7.14 15.64
CA GLY A 153 16.37 6.58 14.79
C GLY A 153 16.61 6.72 13.30
N TRP A 154 17.80 7.17 12.88
CA TRP A 154 18.20 7.33 11.48
C TRP A 154 19.52 6.61 11.18
N GLU A 155 19.81 6.42 9.90
CA GLU A 155 21.04 5.75 9.48
C GLU A 155 22.28 6.62 9.60
N ASP A 156 23.45 6.00 9.71
CA ASP A 156 24.74 6.68 9.75
C ASP A 156 25.30 7.05 8.36
N ARG A 157 24.53 6.75 7.30
CA ARG A 157 24.93 6.89 5.91
C ARG A 157 23.80 7.42 5.03
N ALA A 158 24.16 8.17 3.99
CA ALA A 158 23.25 8.81 3.07
C ALA A 158 23.75 8.81 1.62
N GLY A 159 22.95 9.32 0.71
CA GLY A 159 23.24 9.35 -0.72
C GLY A 159 23.07 7.98 -1.38
N GLN A 160 23.23 7.98 -2.71
CA GLN A 160 23.14 6.77 -3.53
C GLN A 160 24.23 5.75 -3.15
N ASP A 161 25.44 6.25 -2.87
CA ASP A 161 26.62 5.43 -2.55
C ASP A 161 26.83 5.19 -1.04
N ARG A 162 25.84 5.56 -0.21
CA ARG A 162 25.85 5.28 1.23
C ARG A 162 27.07 5.86 1.95
N GLU A 163 27.38 7.11 1.62
CA GLU A 163 28.47 7.88 2.22
C GLU A 163 28.17 8.26 3.68
N PRO A 164 29.19 8.46 4.53
CA PRO A 164 29.00 9.01 5.87
C PRO A 164 28.31 10.38 5.88
N LEU A 165 27.63 10.70 6.97
CA LEU A 165 27.04 12.03 7.18
C LEU A 165 28.12 13.12 7.28
N GLY A 166 27.75 14.36 6.95
CA GLY A 166 28.56 15.57 7.03
C GLY A 166 28.83 16.25 5.68
N ARG A 167 28.74 15.50 4.56
CA ARG A 167 28.95 16.04 3.20
C ARG A 167 27.63 16.34 2.49
N LEU A 168 26.97 15.30 1.96
CA LEU A 168 25.71 15.43 1.22
C LEU A 168 24.52 15.63 2.16
N VAL A 169 24.56 15.01 3.34
CA VAL A 169 23.52 15.07 4.36
C VAL A 169 24.20 15.33 5.70
N ALA A 170 23.71 16.33 6.44
CA ALA A 170 24.26 16.69 7.73
C ALA A 170 23.14 16.98 8.75
N TRP A 171 23.37 16.57 9.98
CA TRP A 171 22.61 17.00 11.14
C TRP A 171 23.21 18.30 11.66
N VAL A 172 22.46 19.40 11.58
CA VAL A 172 22.98 20.75 11.83
C VAL A 172 21.95 21.62 12.56
N PRO A 173 22.38 22.63 13.32
CA PRO A 173 21.46 23.61 13.90
C PRO A 173 20.68 24.37 12.82
N GLU A 174 19.42 24.67 13.09
CA GLU A 174 18.57 25.48 12.22
C GLU A 174 19.13 26.92 12.11
N PRO A 175 19.23 27.50 10.90
CA PRO A 175 19.61 28.89 10.74
C PRO A 175 18.64 29.82 11.48
N GLY A 176 19.17 30.60 12.43
CA GLY A 176 18.39 31.53 13.26
C GLY A 176 17.77 30.91 14.51
N ASN A 177 17.83 29.59 14.67
CA ASN A 177 17.38 28.89 15.87
C ASN A 177 18.35 27.76 16.25
N PRO A 178 19.48 28.08 16.91
CA PRO A 178 20.52 27.09 17.21
C PRO A 178 20.10 26.04 18.24
N ARG A 179 18.91 26.18 18.84
CA ARG A 179 18.34 25.18 19.75
C ARG A 179 17.59 24.08 19.01
N ASN A 180 17.22 24.31 17.75
CA ASN A 180 16.54 23.34 16.90
C ASN A 180 17.57 22.73 15.94
N HIS A 181 17.45 21.45 15.63
CA HIS A 181 18.30 20.77 14.67
C HIS A 181 17.50 20.26 13.48
N VAL A 182 18.14 20.23 12.32
CA VAL A 182 17.51 19.80 11.07
C VAL A 182 18.40 18.83 10.33
N ILE A 183 17.81 18.06 9.42
CA ILE A 183 18.56 17.35 8.39
C ILE A 183 18.69 18.25 7.19
N ARG A 184 19.93 18.65 6.89
CA ARG A 184 20.27 19.45 5.73
C ARG A 184 20.90 18.60 4.65
N PHE A 185 20.35 18.66 3.45
CA PHE A 185 20.99 18.18 2.24
C PHE A 185 21.71 19.35 1.57
N SER A 186 22.92 19.12 1.07
CA SER A 186 23.70 20.12 0.31
C SER A 186 24.44 19.44 -0.82
N PHE A 187 24.09 19.81 -2.06
CA PHE A 187 24.64 19.16 -3.25
C PHE A 187 24.65 20.10 -4.46
N ASP A 188 25.59 19.85 -5.36
CA ASP A 188 25.71 20.57 -6.63
C ASP A 188 24.76 20.02 -7.69
N ARG A 189 24.73 20.69 -8.84
CA ARG A 189 23.86 20.33 -9.96
C ARG A 189 24.17 18.94 -10.51
N SER A 190 25.43 18.50 -10.48
CA SER A 190 25.82 17.21 -11.03
C SER A 190 25.16 16.06 -10.27
N VAL A 191 25.07 16.15 -8.95
CA VAL A 191 24.35 15.19 -8.10
C VAL A 191 22.84 15.34 -8.29
N GLY A 192 22.33 16.57 -8.25
CA GLY A 192 20.89 16.83 -8.32
C GLY A 192 20.24 16.36 -9.62
N ASP A 193 20.88 16.61 -10.76
CA ASP A 193 20.36 16.26 -12.09
C ASP A 193 20.59 14.80 -12.49
N THR A 194 21.28 14.01 -11.65
CA THR A 194 21.53 12.58 -11.88
C THR A 194 20.85 11.70 -10.84
N THR A 195 21.50 11.46 -9.70
CA THR A 195 21.05 10.50 -8.68
C THR A 195 20.22 11.13 -7.58
N GLY A 196 20.34 12.44 -7.39
CA GLY A 196 19.84 13.13 -6.21
C GLY A 196 20.53 12.66 -4.92
N VAL A 197 19.96 13.07 -3.79
CA VAL A 197 20.41 12.70 -2.44
C VAL A 197 19.26 12.06 -1.68
N MET A 198 19.54 10.93 -1.02
CA MET A 198 18.57 10.23 -0.18
C MET A 198 19.08 9.97 1.23
N TYR A 199 18.18 9.95 2.20
CA TYR A 199 18.50 9.61 3.58
C TYR A 199 17.35 8.85 4.23
N TYR A 200 17.65 7.77 4.96
CA TYR A 200 16.62 6.90 5.49
C TYR A 200 16.55 6.92 7.02
N SER A 201 15.34 6.80 7.52
CA SER A 201 15.10 6.40 8.90
C SER A 201 15.50 4.94 9.12
N LEU A 202 15.68 4.57 10.39
CA LEU A 202 15.58 3.18 10.82
C LEU A 202 14.15 2.65 10.60
N PRO A 203 13.96 1.33 10.49
CA PRO A 203 12.65 0.73 10.34
C PRO A 203 11.70 1.01 11.51
N PHE A 204 10.43 1.16 11.19
CA PHE A 204 9.31 1.16 12.14
C PHE A 204 8.28 0.10 11.76
N GLN A 205 7.45 -0.33 12.70
CA GLN A 205 6.41 -1.34 12.48
C GLN A 205 5.19 -0.73 11.78
N VAL A 206 4.61 -1.47 10.84
CA VAL A 206 3.34 -1.13 10.18
C VAL A 206 2.42 -2.35 10.12
N GLN A 207 1.13 -2.11 9.99
CA GLN A 207 0.10 -3.13 9.81
C GLN A 207 -0.57 -2.92 8.45
N GLU A 208 -0.67 -3.98 7.65
CA GLU A 208 -1.42 -3.93 6.41
C GLU A 208 -2.87 -3.51 6.65
N GLY A 209 -3.34 -2.56 5.83
CA GLY A 209 -4.72 -2.07 5.89
C GLY A 209 -5.01 -1.04 6.97
N ALA A 210 -4.10 -0.82 7.94
CA ALA A 210 -4.18 0.34 8.83
C ALA A 210 -3.87 1.64 8.05
N THR A 211 -4.50 2.75 8.43
CA THR A 211 -4.18 4.06 7.85
C THR A 211 -3.28 4.84 8.79
N TYR A 212 -2.25 5.45 8.21
CA TYR A 212 -1.25 6.26 8.88
C TYR A 212 -1.29 7.67 8.32
N ARG A 213 -1.00 8.65 9.17
CA ARG A 213 -0.78 10.04 8.77
C ARG A 213 0.70 10.36 8.85
N PHE A 214 1.24 10.85 7.74
CA PHE A 214 2.57 11.41 7.65
C PHE A 214 2.49 12.94 7.75
N GLN A 215 3.42 13.54 8.47
CA GLN A 215 3.68 14.97 8.44
C GLN A 215 5.19 15.25 8.46
N CYS A 216 5.61 16.30 7.77
CA CYS A 216 6.96 16.87 7.93
C CYS A 216 6.97 18.37 7.74
N ARG A 217 7.97 19.03 8.33
CA ARG A 217 8.42 20.35 7.93
C ARG A 217 9.56 20.25 6.95
N TRP A 218 9.55 21.10 5.93
CA TRP A 218 10.63 21.15 4.95
C TRP A 218 10.83 22.55 4.37
N ARG A 219 12.04 22.81 3.88
CA ARG A 219 12.40 24.04 3.15
C ARG A 219 13.40 23.70 2.06
N SER A 220 13.26 24.31 0.89
CA SER A 220 14.23 24.18 -0.21
C SER A 220 14.55 25.55 -0.80
N ASN A 221 15.78 25.77 -1.22
CA ASN A 221 16.17 26.96 -1.98
C ASN A 221 16.22 26.76 -3.50
N GLY A 222 15.89 25.56 -3.99
CA GLY A 222 15.98 25.23 -5.41
C GLY A 222 15.59 23.78 -5.72
N PRO A 223 16.25 22.77 -5.13
CA PRO A 223 16.00 21.37 -5.49
C PRO A 223 14.56 20.92 -5.25
N ALA A 224 14.07 20.01 -6.09
CA ALA A 224 12.80 19.33 -5.89
C ALA A 224 12.86 18.37 -4.71
N VAL A 225 11.81 18.34 -3.89
CA VAL A 225 11.77 17.59 -2.64
C VAL A 225 10.70 16.51 -2.70
N LYS A 226 11.04 15.31 -2.24
CA LYS A 226 10.10 14.19 -2.08
C LYS A 226 10.37 13.45 -0.78
N VAL A 227 9.33 12.85 -0.23
CA VAL A 227 9.47 11.83 0.81
C VAL A 227 8.85 10.55 0.31
N PHE A 228 9.55 9.43 0.47
CA PHE A 228 8.98 8.11 0.22
C PHE A 228 8.79 7.39 1.54
N ILE A 229 7.60 6.83 1.72
CA ILE A 229 7.31 5.90 2.79
C ILE A 229 7.28 4.52 2.15
N LYS A 230 8.35 3.76 2.37
CA LYS A 230 8.53 2.43 1.78
C LYS A 230 8.19 1.38 2.81
N CYS A 231 7.29 0.47 2.47
CA CYS A 231 6.94 -0.65 3.32
C CYS A 231 7.43 -1.96 2.72
N TYR A 232 7.86 -2.84 3.60
CA TYR A 232 8.57 -4.06 3.30
C TYR A 232 7.88 -5.25 3.95
N ALA A 233 7.97 -6.38 3.26
CA ALA A 233 7.65 -7.69 3.79
C ALA A 233 8.93 -8.55 3.77
N GLU A 234 9.03 -9.48 4.72
CA GLU A 234 10.03 -10.55 4.64
C GLU A 234 9.59 -11.52 3.56
N MET A 235 10.43 -11.74 2.56
CA MET A 235 10.20 -12.76 1.54
C MET A 235 11.11 -13.95 1.84
N PRO A 236 10.55 -15.12 2.20
CA PRO A 236 11.37 -16.30 2.38
C PRO A 236 12.00 -16.66 1.04
N SER A 237 13.34 -16.63 0.98
CA SER A 237 14.09 -17.15 -0.17
C SER A 237 14.73 -18.49 0.18
N GLU A 238 14.77 -19.40 -0.78
CA GLU A 238 15.52 -20.66 -0.69
C GLU A 238 17.04 -20.43 -0.56
N TYR A 239 17.50 -19.24 -0.98
CA TYR A 239 18.88 -18.75 -0.83
C TYR A 239 19.11 -18.06 0.52
N ARG A 240 18.35 -18.41 1.56
CA ARG A 240 18.76 -18.08 2.92
C ARG A 240 20.08 -18.80 3.14
N THR A 241 21.19 -18.10 2.87
CA THR A 241 22.53 -18.60 3.16
C THR A 241 22.49 -18.90 4.65
N GLU A 242 22.47 -20.19 5.00
CA GLU A 242 22.71 -20.61 6.36
C GLU A 242 24.03 -19.95 6.73
N SER A 243 23.96 -18.87 7.51
CA SER A 243 25.17 -18.25 8.02
C SER A 243 25.91 -19.37 8.74
N PRO A 244 27.19 -19.66 8.41
CA PRO A 244 27.92 -20.77 9.00
C PRO A 244 28.20 -20.42 10.45
N GLY A 245 27.24 -20.70 11.32
CA GLY A 245 27.16 -20.05 12.62
C GLY A 245 26.20 -20.76 13.56
N THR A 246 26.22 -22.08 13.57
CA THR A 246 26.09 -23.00 14.73
C THR A 246 25.76 -24.39 14.20
N GLY A 247 26.75 -25.00 13.54
CA GLY A 247 26.79 -26.46 13.43
C GLY A 247 26.93 -27.04 14.83
N SER A 248 25.80 -27.24 15.53
CA SER A 248 25.75 -28.16 16.66
C SER A 248 25.95 -29.56 16.09
N ARG A 249 27.22 -29.94 15.97
CA ARG A 249 27.62 -31.32 15.78
C ARG A 249 27.13 -32.09 17.01
N ASN A 250 25.98 -32.74 16.88
CA ASN A 250 25.66 -33.92 17.68
C ASN A 250 26.70 -34.99 17.37
N ARG A 251 27.85 -34.93 18.04
CA ARG A 251 28.77 -36.06 18.14
C ARG A 251 28.27 -36.96 19.26
N ALA A 252 27.98 -38.19 18.86
CA ALA A 252 27.59 -39.29 19.70
C ALA A 252 28.56 -39.53 20.87
N ALA A 253 27.99 -40.10 21.91
CA ALA A 253 28.54 -40.43 23.21
C ALA A 253 29.90 -41.16 23.20
N GLY A 254 30.76 -40.76 24.13
CA GLY A 254 31.80 -41.59 24.73
C GLY A 254 31.82 -41.31 26.24
N PRO A 255 31.80 -42.33 27.12
CA PRO A 255 31.72 -42.12 28.55
C PRO A 255 33.12 -41.94 29.15
N GLY A 256 33.30 -40.91 29.98
CA GLY A 256 34.41 -40.89 30.94
C GLY A 256 35.02 -39.52 31.21
N ALA A 257 35.14 -39.23 32.52
CA ALA A 257 36.00 -38.26 33.18
C ALA A 257 35.50 -36.81 33.35
N SER A 258 35.06 -36.58 34.57
CA SER A 258 34.99 -35.35 35.35
C SER A 258 36.22 -34.43 35.23
N SER A 259 36.00 -33.11 35.11
CA SER A 259 36.35 -32.13 36.17
C SER A 259 36.16 -30.68 35.70
N ALA A 260 35.43 -29.92 36.51
CA ALA A 260 35.65 -28.53 36.91
C ALA A 260 35.90 -27.40 35.87
N THR A 261 35.22 -26.28 36.16
CA THR A 261 35.45 -24.90 35.68
C THR A 261 34.99 -24.52 34.27
N SER A 262 33.67 -24.39 34.08
CA SER A 262 33.12 -23.50 33.04
C SER A 262 32.63 -22.20 33.68
N ARG A 263 33.44 -21.14 33.50
CA ARG A 263 33.03 -19.75 33.70
C ARG A 263 31.78 -19.47 32.86
N ALA A 264 30.73 -18.99 33.53
CA ALA A 264 29.52 -18.48 32.92
C ALA A 264 29.83 -17.21 32.10
N ASN A 265 30.21 -17.38 30.83
CA ASN A 265 30.04 -16.33 29.84
C ASN A 265 28.59 -16.37 29.36
N SER A 266 27.71 -15.78 30.16
CA SER A 266 26.41 -15.29 29.72
C SER A 266 26.63 -14.16 28.72
N ARG A 267 27.03 -14.50 27.49
CA ARG A 267 26.81 -13.65 26.33
C ARG A 267 25.31 -13.69 26.08
N THR A 268 24.62 -12.74 26.68
CA THR A 268 23.30 -12.33 26.25
C THR A 268 23.40 -12.08 24.75
N GLU A 269 22.92 -13.03 23.95
CA GLU A 269 22.62 -12.79 22.55
C GLU A 269 21.60 -11.65 22.56
N THR A 270 22.09 -10.42 22.42
CA THR A 270 21.30 -9.30 21.95
C THR A 270 20.91 -9.64 20.53
N ARG A 271 19.92 -10.53 20.41
CA ARG A 271 19.20 -10.84 19.19
C ARG A 271 18.68 -9.49 18.73
N THR A 272 19.38 -8.88 17.79
CA THR A 272 19.04 -7.59 17.21
C THR A 272 17.58 -7.67 16.81
N THR A 273 16.73 -6.86 17.44
CA THR A 273 15.26 -6.83 17.28
C THR A 273 14.83 -6.35 15.89
N TYR A 274 15.78 -6.21 14.96
CA TYR A 274 15.60 -5.74 13.61
C TYR A 274 15.53 -6.93 12.64
N PRO A 275 14.70 -6.84 11.60
CA PRO A 275 14.57 -7.89 10.62
C PRO A 275 15.89 -8.03 9.83
N ASP A 276 16.15 -9.24 9.33
CA ASP A 276 17.23 -9.45 8.37
C ASP A 276 16.88 -8.74 7.06
N TRP A 277 17.44 -7.54 6.90
CA TRP A 277 17.21 -6.67 5.74
C TRP A 277 17.56 -7.32 4.40
N SER A 278 18.40 -8.36 4.37
CA SER A 278 18.73 -9.09 3.14
C SER A 278 17.51 -9.83 2.55
N GLN A 279 16.56 -10.21 3.40
CA GLN A 279 15.32 -10.91 3.02
C GLN A 279 14.12 -9.97 2.87
N MET A 280 14.28 -8.70 3.21
CA MET A 280 13.23 -7.71 3.09
C MET A 280 13.09 -7.25 1.64
N ARG A 281 11.84 -7.11 1.19
CA ARG A 281 11.52 -6.64 -0.15
C ARG A 281 10.43 -5.58 -0.06
N GLU A 282 10.65 -4.48 -0.77
CA GLU A 282 9.67 -3.39 -0.84
C GLU A 282 8.41 -3.92 -1.53
N CYS A 283 7.27 -3.89 -0.83
CA CYS A 283 5.98 -4.34 -1.35
C CYS A 283 4.94 -3.21 -1.38
N TYR A 284 5.25 -2.04 -0.81
CA TYR A 284 4.37 -0.87 -0.90
C TYR A 284 5.20 0.42 -0.83
N ARG A 285 4.73 1.46 -1.52
CA ARG A 285 5.34 2.78 -1.51
C ARG A 285 4.26 3.86 -1.52
N SER A 286 4.35 4.78 -0.57
CA SER A 286 3.66 6.07 -0.65
C SER A 286 4.67 7.16 -1.04
N GLN A 287 4.34 7.93 -2.09
CA GLN A 287 5.19 9.02 -2.58
C GLN A 287 4.55 10.36 -2.23
N GLN A 288 5.21 11.08 -1.33
CA GLN A 288 4.83 12.39 -0.83
C GLN A 288 5.46 13.45 -1.74
N ASN A 289 4.63 14.12 -2.54
CA ASN A 289 5.08 15.16 -3.47
C ASN A 289 4.98 16.53 -2.78
N LEU A 290 6.09 16.94 -2.16
CA LEU A 290 6.17 18.17 -1.39
C LEU A 290 6.14 19.37 -2.34
N LYS A 291 5.18 20.28 -2.13
CA LYS A 291 5.03 21.53 -2.91
C LYS A 291 4.84 22.70 -1.98
N GLY A 292 5.51 23.80 -2.26
CA GLY A 292 5.45 25.00 -1.45
C GLY A 292 6.42 26.07 -1.93
N PRO A 293 6.28 27.32 -1.45
CA PRO A 293 7.24 28.38 -1.70
C PRO A 293 8.68 27.99 -1.33
N LEU A 294 9.63 28.45 -2.14
CA LEU A 294 11.06 28.32 -1.87
C LEU A 294 11.48 29.21 -0.71
N ASN A 295 12.54 28.81 -0.01
CA ASN A 295 13.17 29.54 1.10
C ASN A 295 12.26 29.80 2.33
N THR A 296 11.11 29.14 2.42
CA THR A 296 10.23 29.19 3.60
C THR A 296 10.00 27.80 4.16
N TRP A 297 9.71 27.72 5.47
CA TRP A 297 9.24 26.48 6.05
C TRP A 297 7.84 26.17 5.54
N ASN A 298 7.69 24.97 4.99
CA ASN A 298 6.45 24.40 4.52
C ASN A 298 6.09 23.21 5.42
N ILE A 299 4.80 22.95 5.59
CA ILE A 299 4.28 21.76 6.27
C ILE A 299 3.57 20.91 5.22
N HIS A 300 3.90 19.63 5.15
CA HIS A 300 3.22 18.65 4.32
C HIS A 300 2.55 17.61 5.21
N THR A 301 1.29 17.29 4.95
CA THR A 301 0.53 16.27 5.67
C THR A 301 -0.23 15.40 4.67
N GLU A 302 -0.13 14.08 4.79
CA GLU A 302 -0.83 13.14 3.91
C GLU A 302 -1.07 11.81 4.61
N ASP A 303 -2.21 11.20 4.31
CA ASP A 303 -2.59 9.90 4.85
C ASP A 303 -2.23 8.78 3.85
N PHE A 304 -1.78 7.63 4.35
CA PHE A 304 -1.44 6.46 3.54
C PHE A 304 -1.86 5.16 4.22
N THR A 305 -2.21 4.16 3.41
CA THR A 305 -2.67 2.84 3.88
C THR A 305 -1.86 1.76 3.17
N PRO A 306 -0.81 1.18 3.80
CA PRO A 306 0.01 0.16 3.17
C PRO A 306 -0.82 -1.09 2.88
N ARG A 307 -0.86 -1.49 1.61
CA ARG A 307 -1.52 -2.70 1.11
C ARG A 307 -0.75 -3.26 -0.07
N HIS A 308 -0.67 -4.58 -0.18
CA HIS A 308 -0.14 -5.21 -1.37
C HIS A 308 -0.92 -6.48 -1.71
N THR A 309 -0.94 -6.83 -2.99
CA THR A 309 -1.76 -7.91 -3.53
C THR A 309 -1.28 -9.30 -3.09
N GLN A 310 0.03 -9.46 -2.95
CA GLN A 310 0.68 -10.74 -2.64
C GLN A 310 1.38 -10.81 -1.28
N TYR A 311 1.72 -9.67 -0.68
CA TYR A 311 2.63 -9.62 0.46
C TYR A 311 2.08 -8.71 1.54
N THR A 312 2.29 -9.04 2.79
CA THR A 312 1.80 -8.22 3.90
C THR A 312 2.92 -7.27 4.37
N PRO A 313 2.82 -5.96 4.09
CA PRO A 313 3.77 -4.99 4.63
C PRO A 313 3.76 -5.01 6.15
N THR A 314 4.93 -5.23 6.75
CA THR A 314 5.11 -5.32 8.23
C THR A 314 6.11 -4.30 8.76
N TRP A 315 6.99 -3.79 7.89
CA TRP A 315 7.98 -2.78 8.25
C TRP A 315 7.91 -1.58 7.33
N GLY A 316 8.06 -0.38 7.86
CA GLY A 316 8.11 0.88 7.14
C GLY A 316 9.47 1.56 7.29
N ARG A 317 9.85 2.37 6.31
CA ARG A 317 10.97 3.32 6.37
C ARG A 317 10.57 4.64 5.73
N VAL A 318 11.05 5.74 6.31
CA VAL A 318 11.00 7.06 5.67
C VAL A 318 12.29 7.26 4.88
N MET A 319 12.16 7.66 3.62
CA MET A 319 13.26 8.07 2.76
C MET A 319 13.04 9.54 2.41
N LEU A 320 13.86 10.42 2.96
CA LEU A 320 13.96 11.80 2.54
C LEU A 320 14.73 11.85 1.22
N TYR A 321 14.24 12.60 0.24
CA TYR A 321 14.83 12.66 -1.09
C TYR A 321 14.80 14.07 -1.68
N ALA A 322 15.91 14.50 -2.26
CA ALA A 322 15.98 15.73 -3.05
C ALA A 322 16.74 15.50 -4.36
N TYR A 323 16.27 16.13 -5.43
CA TYR A 323 16.75 15.93 -6.80
C TYR A 323 16.38 17.13 -7.69
N LEU A 324 16.86 17.14 -8.94
CA LEU A 324 16.68 18.20 -9.95
C LEU A 324 17.12 19.59 -9.48
N GLY A 325 18.31 20.00 -9.93
CA GLY A 325 18.93 21.27 -9.57
C GLY A 325 19.93 21.15 -8.42
N GLU A 326 20.52 22.28 -8.03
CA GLU A 326 21.52 22.37 -6.97
C GLU A 326 21.02 23.19 -5.79
N GLY A 327 21.63 23.01 -4.63
CA GLY A 327 21.38 23.84 -3.46
C GLY A 327 21.15 23.02 -2.20
N THR A 328 20.21 23.50 -1.40
CA THR A 328 19.99 23.06 -0.03
C THR A 328 18.52 22.72 0.19
N VAL A 329 18.30 21.57 0.83
CA VAL A 329 16.99 21.15 1.34
C VAL A 329 17.13 20.85 2.82
N GLU A 330 16.18 21.29 3.63
CA GLU A 330 16.12 21.02 5.05
C GLU A 330 14.83 20.32 5.40
N PHE A 331 14.92 19.34 6.31
CA PHE A 331 13.80 18.58 6.84
C PHE A 331 13.80 18.65 8.36
N ASP A 332 12.60 18.71 8.93
CA ASP A 332 12.35 18.73 10.36
C ASP A 332 10.98 18.11 10.69
N ASP A 333 10.74 17.77 11.96
CA ASP A 333 9.46 17.30 12.49
C ASP A 333 8.83 16.15 11.67
N ILE A 334 9.59 15.08 11.43
CA ILE A 334 9.12 13.88 10.73
C ILE A 334 8.20 13.06 11.65
N VAL A 335 6.92 13.06 11.33
CA VAL A 335 5.88 12.39 12.13
C VAL A 335 5.16 11.35 11.28
N ILE A 336 5.07 10.12 11.79
CA ILE A 336 4.15 9.10 11.29
C ILE A 336 3.37 8.55 12.48
N LYS A 337 2.04 8.60 12.40
CA LYS A 337 1.16 8.02 13.41
C LYS A 337 0.12 7.14 12.75
N GLN A 338 -0.22 6.02 13.39
CA GLN A 338 -1.41 5.27 13.01
C GLN A 338 -2.65 6.09 13.39
N ILE A 339 -3.53 6.36 12.45
CA ILE A 339 -4.76 7.13 12.68
C ILE A 339 -6.01 6.26 12.60
N ILE A 340 -6.00 5.17 11.85
CA ILE A 340 -7.09 4.19 11.80
C ILE A 340 -6.48 2.78 11.85
N PRO A 341 -6.89 1.91 12.80
CA PRO A 341 -6.44 0.52 12.85
C PRO A 341 -6.98 -0.29 11.66
N PRO A 342 -6.40 -1.47 11.36
CA PRO A 342 -6.94 -2.32 10.29
C PRO A 342 -8.34 -2.80 10.68
N SER A 343 -9.28 -2.81 9.72
CA SER A 343 -10.65 -3.26 9.98
C SER A 343 -10.67 -4.77 10.30
N PRO A 344 -11.43 -5.23 11.31
CA PRO A 344 -11.42 -6.63 11.78
C PRO A 344 -11.73 -7.73 10.74
N GLY A 345 -12.21 -7.40 9.54
CA GLY A 345 -12.47 -8.36 8.45
C GLY A 345 -11.49 -8.32 7.29
N GLU A 346 -10.58 -7.35 7.24
CA GLU A 346 -9.75 -7.14 6.04
C GLU A 346 -8.48 -8.01 5.99
N SER A 347 -8.01 -8.49 7.14
CA SER A 347 -6.83 -9.36 7.24
C SER A 347 -7.03 -10.75 6.62
N LYS A 348 -8.26 -11.11 6.23
CA LYS A 348 -8.62 -12.41 5.64
C LYS A 348 -8.90 -12.38 4.14
N LYS A 349 -8.66 -11.25 3.45
CA LYS A 349 -8.84 -11.23 1.98
C LYS A 349 -7.78 -12.15 1.37
N ASP A 350 -8.24 -13.20 0.67
CA ASP A 350 -7.37 -14.10 -0.09
C ASP A 350 -6.37 -13.28 -0.91
N PRO A 351 -5.06 -13.59 -0.86
CA PRO A 351 -4.04 -12.87 -1.61
C PRO A 351 -4.40 -12.90 -3.10
N ARG A 352 -4.88 -11.76 -3.60
CA ARG A 352 -5.21 -11.61 -5.02
C ARG A 352 -3.89 -11.43 -5.76
N ARG A 353 -3.58 -12.26 -6.75
CA ARG A 353 -2.44 -11.93 -7.64
C ARG A 353 -2.74 -10.62 -8.40
N SER A 354 -1.65 -9.91 -8.72
CA SER A 354 -1.63 -8.69 -9.53
C SER A 354 -2.63 -8.73 -10.70
N LEU A 355 -3.32 -7.61 -10.94
CA LEU A 355 -4.26 -7.37 -12.05
C LEU A 355 -3.68 -7.66 -13.45
N ALA A 356 -2.37 -7.90 -13.58
CA ALA A 356 -1.71 -8.24 -14.83
C ALA A 356 -1.92 -9.70 -15.27
N SER A 357 -2.37 -10.60 -14.39
CA SER A 357 -2.73 -11.97 -14.78
C SER A 357 -4.13 -12.30 -14.27
N GLY A 358 -5.08 -12.49 -15.19
CA GLY A 358 -6.43 -12.98 -14.88
C GLY A 358 -6.49 -14.43 -14.42
N VAL A 359 -5.39 -14.98 -13.91
CA VAL A 359 -5.28 -16.38 -13.50
C VAL A 359 -5.41 -16.49 -11.99
N THR A 360 -6.44 -17.19 -11.51
CA THR A 360 -6.65 -17.41 -10.07
C THR A 360 -5.65 -18.44 -9.51
N LEU A 361 -5.43 -18.47 -8.18
CA LEU A 361 -4.63 -19.52 -7.53
C LEU A 361 -5.17 -20.92 -7.84
N LYS A 362 -6.50 -21.04 -7.87
CA LYS A 362 -7.20 -22.26 -8.25
C LYS A 362 -6.88 -22.69 -9.68
N GLU A 363 -6.87 -21.77 -10.64
CA GLU A 363 -6.53 -22.06 -12.04
C GLU A 363 -5.06 -22.43 -12.23
N MET A 364 -4.15 -21.91 -11.41
CA MET A 364 -2.74 -22.34 -11.42
C MET A 364 -2.55 -23.71 -10.78
N GLU A 365 -3.18 -23.97 -9.63
CA GLU A 365 -3.17 -25.31 -9.04
C GLU A 365 -3.80 -26.33 -9.98
N GLU A 366 -4.87 -25.96 -10.70
CA GLU A 366 -5.47 -26.79 -11.74
C GLU A 366 -4.53 -26.99 -12.93
N ARG A 367 -3.80 -25.95 -13.37
CA ARG A 367 -2.77 -26.09 -14.42
C ARG A 367 -1.57 -26.93 -13.98
N GLU A 368 -1.11 -26.80 -12.73
CA GLU A 368 -0.04 -27.61 -12.16
C GLU A 368 -0.48 -29.05 -11.95
N ARG A 369 -1.74 -29.27 -11.57
CA ARG A 369 -2.32 -30.61 -11.44
C ARG A 369 -2.49 -31.25 -12.82
N ALA A 370 -2.92 -30.49 -13.83
CA ALA A 370 -3.01 -30.95 -15.21
C ALA A 370 -1.64 -31.27 -15.81
N SER A 371 -0.62 -30.42 -15.60
CA SER A 371 0.73 -30.66 -16.11
C SER A 371 1.43 -31.86 -15.45
N ARG A 372 1.11 -32.15 -14.18
CA ARG A 372 1.56 -33.37 -13.50
C ARG A 372 0.79 -34.62 -13.96
N GLY A 373 -0.44 -34.48 -14.43
CA GLY A 373 -1.24 -35.57 -14.99
C GLY A 373 -0.76 -36.03 -16.37
N ASP A 374 -0.33 -35.09 -17.23
CA ASP A 374 0.10 -35.39 -18.60
C ASP A 374 1.53 -35.96 -18.69
N ALA A 375 2.37 -35.80 -17.66
CA ALA A 375 3.71 -36.39 -17.62
C ALA A 375 3.71 -37.94 -17.48
N GLY A 376 2.54 -38.57 -17.35
CA GLY A 376 2.39 -40.03 -17.22
C GLY A 376 2.14 -40.80 -18.53
N GLN A 377 2.01 -40.13 -19.68
CA GLN A 377 1.77 -40.78 -20.98
C GLN A 377 2.84 -40.43 -22.02
N GLU A 378 4.12 -40.63 -21.71
CA GLU A 378 5.15 -40.63 -22.74
C GLU A 378 5.14 -41.99 -23.45
N GLN A 379 4.39 -42.07 -24.56
CA GLN A 379 4.39 -43.22 -25.46
C GLN A 379 5.81 -43.47 -25.98
N ALA A 380 6.31 -44.69 -25.76
CA ALA A 380 7.61 -45.13 -26.25
C ALA A 380 7.73 -44.91 -27.77
N PRO A 381 8.87 -44.40 -28.27
CA PRO A 381 9.04 -44.11 -29.68
C PRO A 381 9.02 -45.40 -30.52
N PRO A 382 8.45 -45.37 -31.73
CA PRO A 382 8.38 -46.53 -32.60
C PRO A 382 9.77 -46.93 -33.08
N GLY A 383 10.10 -48.22 -32.89
CA GLY A 383 11.39 -48.80 -33.26
C GLY A 383 11.67 -48.74 -34.77
N PRO A 384 12.96 -48.70 -35.17
CA PRO A 384 13.35 -48.46 -36.56
C PRO A 384 13.02 -49.65 -37.48
N GLN A 385 12.30 -49.36 -38.56
CA GLN A 385 12.04 -50.31 -39.65
C GLN A 385 13.33 -50.60 -40.44
N ARG A 386 13.72 -51.89 -40.50
CA ARG A 386 14.79 -52.40 -41.35
C ARG A 386 14.33 -52.40 -42.82
N SER A 387 14.97 -51.59 -43.66
CA SER A 387 14.84 -51.69 -45.11
C SER A 387 15.83 -52.72 -45.67
N GLY A 388 15.31 -53.83 -46.18
CA GLY A 388 16.08 -54.78 -46.99
C GLY A 388 16.21 -54.26 -48.43
N LYS A 389 17.45 -54.11 -48.91
CA LYS A 389 17.75 -53.97 -50.34
C LYS A 389 18.18 -55.32 -50.89
N GLY A 390 17.34 -55.88 -51.76
CA GLY A 390 17.68 -56.98 -52.66
C GLY A 390 18.11 -56.44 -54.03
N THR A 391 19.17 -57.05 -54.53
CA THR A 391 19.78 -57.03 -55.88
C THR A 391 18.83 -56.97 -57.08
N ARG A 392 19.20 -56.16 -58.08
CA ARG A 392 19.72 -56.65 -59.37
C ARG A 392 20.77 -55.70 -59.93
#